data_AF-A0AAT9HD99-F1
#
_entry.id   AF-A0AAT9HD99-F1
#
_cell.length_a   1.000
_cell.length_b   1.000
_cell.length_c   1.000
_cell.angle_alpha   90.00
_cell.angle_beta   90.00
_cell.angle_gamma   90.00
#
_symmetry.space_group_name_H-M   'P 1'
#
loop_
_entity.id
_entity.type
_entity.pdbx_description
1 polymer ?
#
loop_
_entity_poly.entity_id
_entity_poly.type
_entity_poly.pdbx_seq_one_letter_code
_entity_poly.pdbx_strand_id
1 'polypeptide(L)'
;MDKPSKDGASKDAWYSGIGSIDVHYSSGPANHFFYLLSEGSGTKTINGVSYDSPTSDGLPVTGIGRAKAEKIWFRALTTKFTSTTNYAGARTGTLAATGELYGTDSAEYKAVQDAWAGINVGTRPGGGGGTAYESTTDVAIPDAGAAVTSAISVTGRTGNAPSNLRVTVDIVHTWSGDLVVDLLAPDGTVYPLRSRTGGSADNIQETYTVNASSETANGTWLLRVQDQARYDTGYISGWSLTFP
;
A
#
# COMPACT_ATOMS: atom_id res chain seq x y z
N MET A 1 13.21 21.50 1.04
CA MET A 1 13.38 20.04 1.29
C MET A 1 12.03 19.33 1.31
N ASP A 2 10.95 19.98 1.74
CA ASP A 2 9.57 19.48 1.70
C ASP A 2 9.07 19.11 0.30
N LYS A 3 9.49 19.87 -0.71
CA LYS A 3 9.17 19.63 -2.13
C LYS A 3 10.32 20.16 -2.99
N PRO A 4 11.41 19.38 -3.16
CA PRO A 4 12.60 19.81 -3.92
C PRO A 4 12.31 20.50 -5.24
N SER A 5 11.32 20.01 -5.99
CA SER A 5 10.89 20.54 -7.29
C SER A 5 10.41 21.99 -7.28
N LYS A 6 10.17 22.60 -6.11
CA LYS A 6 9.89 24.04 -5.98
C LYS A 6 11.02 24.92 -6.52
N ASP A 7 12.25 24.40 -6.62
CA ASP A 7 13.37 25.11 -7.25
C ASP A 7 13.37 25.04 -8.79
N GLY A 8 12.46 24.28 -9.39
CA GLY A 8 12.31 24.11 -10.84
C GLY A 8 13.20 23.05 -11.48
N ALA A 9 14.13 22.42 -10.74
CA ALA A 9 15.10 21.47 -11.31
C ALA A 9 15.21 20.16 -10.53
N SER A 10 15.28 20.24 -9.20
CA SER A 10 15.44 19.10 -8.30
C SER A 10 14.25 18.14 -8.35
N LYS A 11 14.53 16.87 -8.07
CA LYS A 11 13.53 15.80 -8.15
C LYS A 11 12.97 15.48 -6.78
N ASP A 12 11.65 15.33 -6.68
CA ASP A 12 10.99 15.01 -5.41
C ASP A 12 11.16 13.53 -5.03
N ALA A 13 11.27 12.66 -6.04
CA ALA A 13 11.33 11.20 -5.85
C ALA A 13 12.38 10.57 -6.77
N TRP A 14 12.84 9.40 -6.36
CA TRP A 14 13.75 8.56 -7.13
C TRP A 14 13.06 7.97 -8.37
N TYR A 15 13.82 7.77 -9.44
CA TYR A 15 13.39 7.02 -10.61
C TYR A 15 14.61 6.36 -11.28
N SER A 16 14.36 5.32 -12.08
CA SER A 16 15.44 4.67 -12.85
C SER A 16 16.09 5.66 -13.82
N GLY A 17 17.42 5.78 -13.76
CA GLY A 17 18.17 6.74 -14.57
C GLY A 17 18.40 8.11 -13.91
N ILE A 18 17.93 8.35 -12.69
CA ILE A 18 18.20 9.60 -11.95
C ILE A 18 19.70 9.84 -11.72
N GLY A 19 20.54 8.80 -11.76
CA GLY A 19 22.00 8.95 -11.64
C GLY A 19 22.65 9.69 -12.82
N SER A 20 21.92 9.91 -13.91
CA SER A 20 22.42 10.59 -15.11
C SER A 20 22.21 12.11 -15.09
N ILE A 21 21.59 12.67 -14.05
CA ILE A 21 21.42 14.13 -13.91
C ILE A 21 22.42 14.71 -12.90
N ASP A 22 22.59 16.03 -12.93
CA ASP A 22 23.46 16.74 -11.99
C ASP A 22 23.17 16.35 -10.53
N VAL A 23 24.23 16.15 -9.75
CA VAL A 23 24.16 15.70 -8.35
C VAL A 23 23.39 16.67 -7.45
N HIS A 24 23.37 17.96 -7.79
CA HIS A 24 22.58 18.96 -7.05
C HIS A 24 21.08 18.75 -7.26
N TYR A 25 20.65 18.32 -8.45
CA TYR A 25 19.24 18.01 -8.73
C TYR A 25 18.84 16.62 -8.27
N SER A 26 19.73 15.64 -8.44
CA SER A 26 19.54 14.28 -7.93
C SER A 26 19.76 14.17 -6.43
N SER A 27 20.15 15.24 -5.72
CA SER A 27 20.11 15.30 -4.24
C SER A 27 18.68 15.48 -3.70
N GLY A 28 17.76 15.97 -4.54
CA GLY A 28 16.38 16.28 -4.18
C GLY A 28 15.66 15.15 -3.44
N PRO A 29 15.66 13.89 -3.93
CA PRO A 29 14.96 12.81 -3.26
C PRO A 29 15.50 12.53 -1.85
N ALA A 30 16.81 12.54 -1.62
CA ALA A 30 17.37 12.36 -0.28
C ALA A 30 17.04 13.54 0.66
N ASN A 31 17.00 14.77 0.14
CA ASN A 31 16.53 15.93 0.89
C ASN A 31 15.04 15.77 1.28
N HIS A 32 14.23 15.25 0.37
CA HIS A 32 12.82 15.02 0.60
C HIS A 32 12.58 13.89 1.60
N PHE A 33 13.31 12.78 1.49
CA PHE A 33 13.32 11.70 2.48
C PHE A 33 13.57 12.26 3.89
N PHE A 34 14.59 13.10 4.07
CA PHE A 34 14.90 13.67 5.38
C PHE A 34 13.77 14.56 5.92
N TYR A 35 13.14 15.35 5.06
CA TYR A 35 11.96 16.14 5.43
C TYR A 35 10.79 15.23 5.86
N LEU A 36 10.46 14.23 5.05
CA LEU A 36 9.38 13.27 5.35
C LEU A 36 9.64 12.54 6.66
N LEU A 37 10.86 12.08 6.90
CA LEU A 37 11.23 11.40 8.14
C LEU A 37 11.13 12.36 9.35
N SER A 38 11.57 13.60 9.21
CA SER A 38 11.59 14.55 10.33
C SER A 38 10.22 15.15 10.64
N GLU A 39 9.48 15.58 9.63
CA GLU A 39 8.26 16.37 9.79
C GLU A 39 7.00 15.60 9.38
N GLY A 40 7.11 14.54 8.58
CA GLY A 40 5.98 13.83 7.96
C GLY A 40 5.57 14.42 6.59
N SER A 41 4.62 13.77 5.93
CA SER A 41 4.04 14.25 4.66
C SER A 41 2.85 15.19 4.86
N GLY A 42 2.33 15.74 3.77
CA GLY A 42 1.10 16.53 3.71
C GLY A 42 1.25 17.98 4.15
N THR A 43 0.11 18.65 4.29
CA THR A 43 0.02 20.07 4.63
C THR A 43 0.37 20.31 6.10
N LYS A 44 1.24 21.29 6.36
CA LYS A 44 1.54 21.77 7.72
C LYS A 44 2.03 23.20 7.72
N THR A 45 1.89 23.85 8.87
CA THR A 45 2.48 25.17 9.10
C THR A 45 3.58 25.05 10.15
N ILE A 46 4.81 25.41 9.79
CA ILE A 46 5.94 25.46 10.73
C ILE A 46 6.43 26.90 10.76
N ASN A 47 6.42 27.53 11.95
CA ASN A 47 6.86 28.91 12.16
C ASN A 47 6.22 29.91 11.17
N GLY A 48 4.93 29.75 10.88
CA GLY A 48 4.18 30.64 9.98
C GLY A 48 4.38 30.38 8.48
N VAL A 49 5.21 29.40 8.10
CA VAL A 49 5.38 28.97 6.71
C VAL A 49 4.52 27.73 6.44
N SER A 50 3.67 27.80 5.44
CA SER A 50 2.88 26.67 4.96
C SER A 50 3.71 25.78 4.05
N TYR A 51 3.74 24.50 4.38
CA TYR A 51 4.34 23.42 3.63
C TYR A 51 3.26 22.45 3.17
N ASP A 52 3.52 21.78 2.05
CA ASP A 52 2.73 20.66 1.54
C ASP A 52 3.70 19.69 0.86
N SER A 53 3.97 18.57 1.53
CA SER A 53 5.00 17.61 1.14
C SER A 53 4.34 16.30 0.70
N PRO A 54 4.00 16.15 -0.59
CA PRO A 54 3.38 14.94 -1.10
C PRO A 54 4.39 13.79 -1.18
N THR A 55 3.93 12.55 -1.13
CA THR A 55 4.77 11.38 -1.42
C THR A 55 4.54 10.89 -2.85
N SER A 56 5.51 10.18 -3.42
CA SER A 56 5.38 9.57 -4.75
C SER A 56 4.29 8.50 -4.84
N ASP A 57 3.96 7.88 -3.70
CA ASP A 57 2.94 6.85 -3.57
C ASP A 57 1.58 7.38 -3.08
N GLY A 58 1.46 8.68 -2.78
CA GLY A 58 0.26 9.29 -2.22
C GLY A 58 -0.10 8.86 -0.79
N LEU A 59 0.71 8.01 -0.15
CA LEU A 59 0.47 7.50 1.20
C LEU A 59 1.15 8.36 2.27
N PRO A 60 0.52 8.55 3.45
CA PRO A 60 1.06 9.42 4.48
C PRO A 60 2.37 8.90 5.08
N VAL A 61 3.23 9.81 5.50
CA VAL A 61 4.41 9.55 6.34
C VAL A 61 4.24 10.29 7.66
N THR A 62 4.36 9.58 8.77
CA THR A 62 4.39 10.18 10.11
C THR A 62 5.83 10.53 10.47
N GLY A 63 6.10 11.81 10.75
CA GLY A 63 7.43 12.27 11.13
C GLY A 63 7.82 11.85 12.55
N ILE A 64 9.11 11.60 12.76
CA ILE A 64 9.69 11.22 14.06
C ILE A 64 10.42 12.37 14.76
N GLY A 65 10.37 13.57 14.18
CA GLY A 65 11.07 14.75 14.67
C GLY A 65 12.52 14.85 14.19
N ARG A 66 13.00 16.08 14.04
CA ARG A 66 14.35 16.39 13.52
C ARG A 66 15.47 15.72 14.30
N ALA A 67 15.41 15.75 15.63
CA ALA A 67 16.47 15.20 16.48
C ALA A 67 16.70 13.70 16.23
N LYS A 68 15.62 12.92 16.05
CA LYS A 68 15.74 11.48 15.75
C LYS A 68 16.19 11.26 14.30
N ALA A 69 15.64 12.01 13.35
CA ALA A 69 16.01 11.93 11.94
C ALA A 69 17.50 12.24 11.71
N GLU A 70 18.02 13.29 12.34
CA GLU A 70 19.45 13.67 12.32
C GLU A 70 20.32 12.55 12.90
N LYS A 71 19.95 12.01 14.07
CA LYS A 71 20.70 10.92 14.71
C LYS A 71 20.78 9.66 13.82
N ILE A 72 19.69 9.31 13.16
CA ILE A 72 19.64 8.18 12.21
C ILE A 72 20.53 8.44 11.01
N TRP A 73 20.37 9.61 10.36
CA TRP A 73 21.14 9.96 9.15
C TRP A 73 22.63 10.00 9.44
N PHE A 74 23.04 10.66 10.53
CA PHE A 74 24.44 10.75 10.94
C PHE A 74 25.05 9.38 11.23
N ARG A 75 24.34 8.50 11.96
CA ARG A 75 24.81 7.14 12.22
C ARG A 75 24.94 6.31 10.94
N ALA A 76 23.96 6.39 10.04
CA ALA A 76 24.01 5.68 8.77
C ALA A 76 25.19 6.14 7.91
N LEU A 77 25.37 7.47 7.80
CA LEU A 77 26.48 8.09 7.07
C LEU A 77 27.85 7.64 7.58
N THR A 78 28.02 7.57 8.90
CA THR A 78 29.33 7.29 9.52
C THR A 78 29.65 5.81 9.69
N THR A 79 28.65 4.93 9.67
CA THR A 79 28.85 3.50 10.00
C THR A 79 28.37 2.51 8.94
N LYS A 80 27.49 2.94 8.02
CA LYS A 80 26.85 2.05 7.03
C LYS A 80 27.13 2.44 5.58
N PHE A 81 27.35 3.73 5.32
CA PHE A 81 27.59 4.21 3.97
C PHE A 81 29.05 4.04 3.56
N THR A 82 29.28 3.91 2.27
CA THR A 82 30.59 3.78 1.62
C THR A 82 30.64 4.72 0.42
N SER A 83 31.79 4.80 -0.25
CA SER A 83 31.96 5.62 -1.46
C SER A 83 31.08 5.21 -2.64
N THR A 84 30.46 4.02 -2.60
CA THR A 84 29.59 3.50 -3.67
C THR A 84 28.12 3.39 -3.25
N THR A 85 27.74 3.96 -2.10
CA THR A 85 26.36 3.92 -1.62
C THR A 85 25.42 4.67 -2.59
N ASN A 86 24.47 3.92 -3.15
CA ASN A 86 23.36 4.44 -3.94
C ASN A 86 22.08 4.57 -3.09
N TYR A 87 20.96 4.99 -3.69
CA TYR A 87 19.68 5.14 -3.01
C TYR A 87 19.19 3.89 -2.25
N ALA A 88 19.24 2.72 -2.88
CA ALA A 88 18.85 1.46 -2.22
C ALA A 88 19.80 1.10 -1.07
N GLY A 89 21.10 1.36 -1.24
CA GLY A 89 22.10 1.23 -0.19
C GLY A 89 21.86 2.20 0.96
N ALA A 90 21.47 3.45 0.68
CA ALA A 90 21.15 4.45 1.68
C ALA A 90 19.92 4.04 2.51
N ARG A 91 18.89 3.50 1.86
CA ARG A 91 17.75 2.87 2.55
C ARG A 91 18.19 1.75 3.47
N THR A 92 19.00 0.83 2.97
CA THR A 92 19.51 -0.30 3.77
C THR A 92 20.32 0.18 4.98
N GLY A 93 21.22 1.14 4.79
CA GLY A 93 22.06 1.67 5.86
C GLY A 93 21.29 2.46 6.92
N THR A 94 20.30 3.26 6.52
CA THR A 94 19.44 3.98 7.48
C THR A 94 18.54 3.04 8.27
N LEU A 95 18.01 1.97 7.66
CA LEU A 95 17.26 0.94 8.41
C LEU A 95 18.16 0.22 9.41
N ALA A 96 19.35 -0.21 9.01
CA ALA A 96 20.31 -0.83 9.92
C ALA A 96 20.67 0.09 11.11
N ALA A 97 20.98 1.36 10.84
CA ALA A 97 21.27 2.35 11.88
C ALA A 97 20.07 2.58 12.82
N THR A 98 18.85 2.56 12.29
CA THR A 98 17.62 2.74 13.07
C THR A 98 17.34 1.53 13.94
N GLY A 99 17.50 0.32 13.41
CA GLY A 99 17.37 -0.93 14.16
C GLY A 99 18.33 -0.99 15.35
N GLU A 100 19.57 -0.50 15.17
CA GLU A 100 20.55 -0.39 16.27
C GLU A 100 20.20 0.68 17.31
N LEU A 101 19.57 1.78 16.90
CA LEU A 101 19.26 2.89 17.80
C LEU A 101 17.96 2.70 18.58
N TYR A 102 16.96 2.06 17.96
CA TYR A 102 15.58 2.03 18.45
C TYR A 102 14.92 0.64 18.39
N GLY A 103 15.53 -0.36 17.74
CA GLY A 103 14.95 -1.67 17.48
C GLY A 103 14.23 -1.75 16.12
N THR A 104 14.13 -2.95 15.53
CA THR A 104 13.49 -3.17 14.22
C THR A 104 11.97 -3.08 14.25
N ASP A 105 11.36 -3.24 15.42
CA ASP A 105 9.90 -3.15 15.61
C ASP A 105 9.45 -1.75 16.05
N SER A 106 10.37 -0.77 16.03
CA SER A 106 10.11 0.58 16.52
C SER A 106 9.33 1.43 15.53
N ALA A 107 8.66 2.47 16.04
CA ALA A 107 7.97 3.46 15.21
C ALA A 107 8.95 4.20 14.27
N GLU A 108 10.19 4.42 14.71
CA GLU A 108 11.26 5.01 13.90
C GLU A 108 11.66 4.10 12.74
N TYR A 109 11.79 2.79 12.98
CA TYR A 109 12.12 1.84 11.92
C TYR A 109 11.04 1.85 10.83
N LYS A 110 9.76 1.82 11.23
CA LYS A 110 8.63 1.96 10.32
C LYS A 110 8.65 3.30 9.57
N ALA A 111 8.89 4.42 10.27
CA ALA A 111 8.95 5.74 9.65
C ALA A 111 10.07 5.88 8.62
N VAL A 112 11.24 5.25 8.85
CA VAL A 112 12.33 5.20 7.86
C VAL A 112 11.90 4.43 6.61
N GLN A 113 11.21 3.29 6.78
CA GLN A 113 10.69 2.54 5.64
C GLN A 113 9.65 3.36 4.85
N ASP A 114 8.70 3.99 5.55
CA ASP A 114 7.64 4.82 4.99
C ASP A 114 8.22 6.03 4.24
N ALA A 115 9.20 6.73 4.81
CA ALA A 115 9.83 7.90 4.19
C ALA A 115 10.63 7.53 2.92
N TRP A 116 11.35 6.40 2.91
CA TRP A 116 12.04 5.94 1.70
C TRP A 116 11.05 5.51 0.60
N ALA A 117 9.98 4.81 0.97
CA ALA A 117 8.93 4.48 0.01
C ALA A 117 8.22 5.74 -0.54
N GLY A 118 8.02 6.75 0.30
CA GLY A 118 7.43 8.03 -0.08
C GLY A 118 8.25 8.85 -1.07
N ILE A 119 9.52 8.49 -1.29
CA ILE A 119 10.36 9.04 -2.38
C ILE A 119 10.72 7.98 -3.43
N ASN A 120 9.91 6.93 -3.55
CA ASN A 120 10.04 5.84 -4.52
C ASN A 120 11.32 4.99 -4.39
N VAL A 121 11.89 4.86 -3.18
CA VAL A 121 13.05 3.99 -2.94
C VAL A 121 12.60 2.78 -2.14
N GLY A 122 12.29 1.69 -2.84
CA GLY A 122 11.76 0.44 -2.28
C GLY A 122 10.31 0.58 -1.81
N THR A 123 9.76 -0.51 -1.28
CA THR A 123 8.35 -0.63 -0.90
C THR A 123 8.10 -0.33 0.58
N ARG A 124 6.87 0.01 0.98
CA ARG A 124 6.50 0.03 2.41
C ARG A 124 6.48 -1.40 3.00
N PRO A 125 6.74 -1.58 4.31
CA PRO A 125 6.49 -2.85 5.00
C PRO A 125 5.04 -3.28 4.78
N GLY A 126 4.81 -4.56 4.49
CA GLY A 126 3.54 -5.05 3.95
C GLY A 126 3.54 -5.21 2.42
N GLY A 127 4.62 -4.84 1.74
CA GLY A 127 4.91 -5.26 0.38
C GLY A 127 4.16 -4.46 -0.70
N GLY A 128 4.63 -3.24 -1.00
CA GLY A 128 4.53 -2.64 -2.35
C GLY A 128 3.14 -2.54 -2.99
N GLY A 129 2.09 -2.61 -2.19
CA GLY A 129 0.72 -2.47 -2.59
C GLY A 129 -0.09 -2.43 -1.31
N GLY A 130 -0.12 -1.29 -0.64
CA GLY A 130 -1.23 -1.01 0.25
C GLY A 130 -1.36 -1.71 1.59
N THR A 131 -2.34 -1.24 2.36
CA THR A 131 -2.85 -1.94 3.54
C THR A 131 -3.82 -3.02 3.06
N ALA A 132 -3.59 -4.27 3.45
CA ALA A 132 -4.51 -5.37 3.21
C ALA A 132 -5.46 -5.54 4.41
N TYR A 133 -6.74 -5.76 4.11
CA TYR A 133 -7.75 -6.22 5.06
C TYR A 133 -8.23 -7.58 4.56
N GLU A 134 -8.40 -8.56 5.42
CA GLU A 134 -8.74 -9.92 5.03
C GLU A 134 -9.88 -10.50 5.85
N SER A 135 -10.58 -11.47 5.26
CA SER A 135 -11.48 -12.38 5.93
C SER A 135 -11.05 -13.80 5.59
N THR A 136 -10.83 -14.61 6.62
CA THR A 136 -10.42 -16.02 6.53
C THR A 136 -11.50 -16.94 7.12
N THR A 137 -12.71 -16.41 7.31
CA THR A 137 -13.83 -17.20 7.82
C THR A 137 -14.54 -17.89 6.67
N ASP A 138 -14.66 -19.20 6.76
CA ASP A 138 -15.36 -20.01 5.78
C ASP A 138 -16.83 -19.59 5.67
N VAL A 139 -17.28 -19.31 4.44
CA VAL A 139 -18.70 -19.04 4.15
C VAL A 139 -19.19 -20.06 3.11
N ALA A 140 -20.06 -20.96 3.55
CA ALA A 140 -20.63 -22.00 2.69
C ALA A 140 -21.42 -21.41 1.53
N ILE A 141 -21.15 -21.90 0.32
CA ILE A 141 -21.86 -21.57 -0.92
C ILE A 141 -22.81 -22.74 -1.20
N PRO A 142 -24.14 -22.54 -1.11
CA PRO A 142 -25.12 -23.58 -1.38
C PRO A 142 -25.29 -23.84 -2.88
N ASP A 143 -25.49 -25.11 -3.24
CA ASP A 143 -25.77 -25.58 -4.60
C ASP A 143 -27.01 -24.90 -5.19
N ALA A 144 -26.88 -24.28 -6.37
CA ALA A 144 -27.92 -23.51 -7.06
C ALA A 144 -28.73 -22.55 -6.15
N GLY A 145 -28.10 -22.06 -5.08
CA GLY A 145 -28.79 -21.39 -3.97
C GLY A 145 -28.81 -19.87 -4.05
N ALA A 146 -29.28 -19.23 -2.98
CA ALA A 146 -29.17 -17.78 -2.83
C ALA A 146 -27.70 -17.36 -2.71
N ALA A 147 -27.39 -16.15 -3.19
CA ALA A 147 -26.06 -15.57 -3.01
C ALA A 147 -25.71 -15.43 -1.52
N VAL A 148 -24.45 -15.71 -1.20
CA VAL A 148 -23.88 -15.55 0.15
C VAL A 148 -22.90 -14.40 0.17
N THR A 149 -22.65 -13.84 1.36
CA THR A 149 -21.72 -12.72 1.54
C THR A 149 -20.71 -13.00 2.64
N SER A 150 -19.46 -12.62 2.40
CA SER A 150 -18.39 -12.52 3.41
C SER A 150 -18.00 -11.05 3.56
N ALA A 151 -17.81 -10.59 4.80
CA ALA A 151 -17.59 -9.18 5.12
C ALA A 151 -16.15 -8.88 5.55
N ILE A 152 -15.64 -7.72 5.14
CA ILE A 152 -14.41 -7.12 5.63
C ILE A 152 -14.72 -5.70 6.12
N SER A 153 -14.37 -5.40 7.37
CA SER A 153 -14.45 -4.04 7.92
C SER A 153 -13.13 -3.29 7.68
N VAL A 154 -13.19 -2.28 6.83
CA VAL A 154 -12.06 -1.37 6.57
C VAL A 154 -12.18 -0.16 7.50
N THR A 155 -11.16 0.05 8.33
CA THR A 155 -11.13 1.14 9.33
C THR A 155 -9.81 1.91 9.29
N GLY A 156 -9.82 3.18 9.69
CA GLY A 156 -8.59 3.97 9.84
C GLY A 156 -8.05 4.57 8.54
N ARG A 157 -8.80 4.50 7.43
CA ARG A 157 -8.53 5.22 6.18
C ARG A 157 -9.35 6.51 6.12
N THR A 158 -8.89 7.50 5.38
CA THR A 158 -9.63 8.75 5.12
C THR A 158 -9.85 8.90 3.62
N GLY A 159 -11.00 9.42 3.20
CA GLY A 159 -11.34 9.62 1.80
C GLY A 159 -11.76 8.34 1.07
N ASN A 160 -11.61 8.37 -0.25
CA ASN A 160 -12.10 7.30 -1.14
C ASN A 160 -11.07 6.16 -1.30
N ALA A 161 -11.56 5.00 -1.73
CA ALA A 161 -10.73 3.87 -2.16
C ALA A 161 -9.96 4.23 -3.44
N PRO A 162 -8.89 3.50 -3.79
CA PRO A 162 -8.10 3.81 -4.99
C PRO A 162 -8.75 3.27 -6.26
N SER A 163 -8.32 3.79 -7.42
CA SER A 163 -8.75 3.29 -8.75
C SER A 163 -8.12 1.94 -9.15
N ASN A 164 -7.20 1.44 -8.34
CA ASN A 164 -6.50 0.17 -8.52
C ASN A 164 -6.63 -0.73 -7.27
N LEU A 165 -7.77 -0.69 -6.60
CA LEU A 165 -8.06 -1.55 -5.45
C LEU A 165 -7.91 -3.01 -5.88
N ARG A 166 -7.09 -3.78 -5.15
CA ARG A 166 -6.86 -5.19 -5.45
C ARG A 166 -7.75 -6.06 -4.58
N VAL A 167 -8.45 -7.00 -5.19
CA VAL A 167 -9.34 -7.96 -4.53
C VAL A 167 -8.80 -9.35 -4.78
N THR A 168 -8.22 -9.99 -3.77
CA THR A 168 -7.74 -11.37 -3.86
C THR A 168 -8.80 -12.29 -3.30
N VAL A 169 -9.19 -13.31 -4.06
CA VAL A 169 -10.28 -14.24 -3.73
C VAL A 169 -9.71 -15.65 -3.68
N ASP A 170 -10.04 -16.37 -2.61
CA ASP A 170 -9.79 -17.80 -2.43
C ASP A 170 -11.14 -18.49 -2.14
N ILE A 171 -11.62 -19.28 -3.10
CA ILE A 171 -12.88 -20.02 -3.02
C ILE A 171 -12.60 -21.48 -3.37
N VAL A 172 -13.07 -22.38 -2.53
CA VAL A 172 -13.07 -23.81 -2.80
C VAL A 172 -14.39 -24.18 -3.46
N HIS A 173 -14.35 -24.77 -4.65
CA HIS A 173 -15.54 -25.24 -5.38
C HIS A 173 -15.15 -26.30 -6.41
N THR A 174 -15.96 -27.35 -6.55
CA THR A 174 -15.74 -28.45 -7.51
C THR A 174 -16.02 -28.07 -8.97
N TRP A 175 -16.67 -26.92 -9.19
CA TRP A 175 -16.83 -26.34 -10.52
C TRP A 175 -16.84 -24.81 -10.47
N SER A 176 -15.69 -24.17 -10.70
CA SER A 176 -15.58 -22.69 -10.61
C SER A 176 -16.37 -21.94 -11.69
N GLY A 177 -16.72 -22.60 -12.80
CA GLY A 177 -17.47 -22.00 -13.90
C GLY A 177 -18.92 -21.64 -13.58
N ASP A 178 -19.47 -22.11 -12.46
CA ASP A 178 -20.84 -21.81 -12.07
C ASP A 178 -20.98 -20.59 -11.17
N LEU A 179 -19.85 -20.12 -10.64
CA LEU A 179 -19.83 -19.04 -9.68
C LEU A 179 -19.92 -17.68 -10.36
N VAL A 180 -20.79 -16.84 -9.81
CA VAL A 180 -20.78 -15.39 -10.00
C VAL A 180 -20.16 -14.77 -8.73
N VAL A 181 -19.18 -13.90 -8.92
CA VAL A 181 -18.42 -13.25 -7.84
C VAL A 181 -18.44 -11.74 -8.03
N ASP A 182 -18.95 -11.03 -7.04
CA ASP A 182 -19.01 -9.56 -7.01
C ASP A 182 -18.34 -9.01 -5.75
N LEU A 183 -17.74 -7.83 -5.87
CA LEU A 183 -17.42 -6.97 -4.74
C LEU A 183 -18.55 -5.95 -4.56
N LEU A 184 -19.02 -5.77 -3.33
CA LEU A 184 -19.93 -4.70 -2.95
C LEU A 184 -19.19 -3.69 -2.08
N ALA A 185 -19.24 -2.42 -2.50
CA ALA A 185 -18.73 -1.29 -1.73
C ALA A 185 -19.64 -0.94 -0.53
N PRO A 186 -19.17 -0.12 0.43
CA PRO A 186 -19.95 0.21 1.63
C PRO A 186 -21.29 0.91 1.37
N ASP A 187 -21.43 1.56 0.21
CA ASP A 187 -22.67 2.21 -0.23
C ASP A 187 -23.63 1.25 -0.98
N GLY A 188 -23.20 0.00 -1.22
CA GLY A 188 -23.93 -1.01 -1.97
C GLY A 188 -23.61 -1.07 -3.46
N THR A 189 -22.71 -0.22 -3.98
CA THR A 189 -22.27 -0.26 -5.37
C THR A 189 -21.60 -1.60 -5.69
N VAL A 190 -22.00 -2.20 -6.82
CA VAL A 190 -21.57 -3.55 -7.22
C VAL A 190 -20.47 -3.48 -8.27
N TYR A 191 -19.36 -4.17 -8.04
CA TYR A 191 -18.26 -4.38 -8.97
C TYR A 191 -18.17 -5.87 -9.33
N PRO A 192 -18.57 -6.27 -10.54
CA PRO A 192 -18.42 -7.64 -11.01
C PRO A 192 -16.94 -8.01 -11.09
N LEU A 193 -16.54 -9.07 -10.39
CA LEU A 193 -15.17 -9.61 -10.45
C LEU A 193 -15.10 -10.77 -11.42
N ARG A 194 -16.09 -11.66 -11.36
CA ARG A 194 -16.18 -12.85 -12.19
C ARG A 194 -17.65 -13.18 -12.50
N SER A 195 -17.93 -13.48 -13.76
CA SER A 195 -19.18 -14.13 -14.17
C SER A 195 -18.97 -15.65 -14.26
N ARG A 196 -19.95 -16.38 -14.79
CA ARG A 196 -19.87 -17.81 -15.15
C ARG A 196 -18.86 -18.10 -16.27
N THR A 197 -17.62 -17.68 -16.07
CA THR A 197 -16.48 -17.79 -16.97
C THR A 197 -15.55 -18.84 -16.39
N GLY A 198 -15.14 -19.82 -17.19
CA GLY A 198 -14.35 -20.95 -16.72
C GLY A 198 -14.81 -22.27 -17.34
N GLY A 199 -14.42 -23.38 -16.72
CA GLY A 199 -14.76 -24.74 -17.12
C GLY A 199 -14.63 -25.68 -15.91
N SER A 200 -14.19 -26.91 -16.11
CA SER A 200 -13.98 -27.92 -15.07
C SER A 200 -12.79 -27.65 -14.12
N ALA A 201 -12.41 -26.40 -13.92
CA ALA A 201 -11.33 -26.04 -13.00
C ALA A 201 -11.89 -25.96 -11.58
N ASP A 202 -11.26 -26.69 -10.68
CA ASP A 202 -11.55 -26.61 -9.24
C ASP A 202 -11.00 -25.29 -8.69
N ASN A 203 -11.76 -24.66 -7.78
CA ASN A 203 -11.39 -23.50 -6.99
C ASN A 203 -11.17 -22.18 -7.76
N ILE A 204 -11.19 -21.06 -7.04
CA ILE A 204 -10.85 -19.73 -7.54
C ILE A 204 -9.78 -19.16 -6.62
N GLN A 205 -8.57 -18.96 -7.16
CA GLN A 205 -7.44 -18.32 -6.47
C GLN A 205 -6.91 -17.20 -7.36
N GLU A 206 -7.64 -16.08 -7.38
CA GLU A 206 -7.41 -15.01 -8.35
C GLU A 206 -7.34 -13.64 -7.67
N THR A 207 -6.69 -12.68 -8.34
CA THR A 207 -6.66 -11.29 -7.89
C THR A 207 -7.20 -10.39 -8.99
N TYR A 208 -8.21 -9.61 -8.64
CA TYR A 208 -8.87 -8.64 -9.50
C TYR A 208 -8.41 -7.22 -9.16
N THR A 209 -8.43 -6.32 -10.14
CA THR A 209 -8.20 -4.89 -9.92
C THR A 209 -9.50 -4.14 -10.21
N VAL A 210 -10.00 -3.40 -9.23
CA VAL A 210 -11.25 -2.65 -9.28
C VAL A 210 -10.96 -1.16 -9.22
N ASN A 211 -11.62 -0.39 -10.08
CA ASN A 211 -11.65 1.05 -9.96
C ASN A 211 -12.73 1.48 -8.97
N ALA A 212 -12.34 1.66 -7.71
CA ALA A 212 -13.21 2.07 -6.61
C ALA A 212 -13.01 3.55 -6.21
N SER A 213 -12.48 4.40 -7.10
CA SER A 213 -12.14 5.80 -6.74
C SER A 213 -13.33 6.68 -6.35
N SER A 214 -14.56 6.25 -6.67
CA SER A 214 -15.80 6.90 -6.24
C SER A 214 -16.23 6.51 -4.82
N GLU A 215 -15.71 5.41 -4.28
CA GLU A 215 -16.24 4.79 -3.07
C GLU A 215 -15.50 5.26 -1.83
N THR A 216 -16.20 5.45 -0.72
CA THR A 216 -15.55 5.72 0.56
C THR A 216 -14.72 4.50 0.98
N ALA A 217 -13.44 4.69 1.33
CA ALA A 217 -12.56 3.57 1.67
C ALA A 217 -12.97 2.87 2.98
N ASN A 218 -13.31 3.65 4.01
CA ASN A 218 -13.77 3.13 5.29
C ASN A 218 -15.21 2.62 5.18
N GLY A 219 -15.46 1.47 5.78
CA GLY A 219 -16.78 0.86 5.83
C GLY A 219 -16.69 -0.65 5.70
N THR A 220 -17.87 -1.28 5.62
CA THR A 220 -17.96 -2.72 5.40
C THR A 220 -18.03 -3.00 3.91
N TRP A 221 -17.03 -3.71 3.41
CA TRP A 221 -17.01 -4.24 2.05
C TRP A 221 -17.45 -5.69 2.09
N LEU A 222 -18.19 -6.14 1.07
CA LEU A 222 -18.67 -7.52 0.99
C LEU A 222 -18.16 -8.19 -0.28
N LEU A 223 -17.67 -9.42 -0.15
CA LEU A 223 -17.57 -10.34 -1.27
C LEU A 223 -18.88 -11.12 -1.36
N ARG A 224 -19.58 -11.01 -2.48
CA ARG A 224 -20.81 -11.75 -2.76
C ARG A 224 -20.51 -12.86 -3.77
N VAL A 225 -20.88 -14.08 -3.41
CA VAL A 225 -20.68 -15.26 -4.26
C VAL A 225 -22.00 -16.01 -4.40
N GLN A 226 -22.31 -16.47 -5.61
CA GLN A 226 -23.46 -17.31 -5.86
C GLN A 226 -23.12 -18.42 -6.84
N ASP A 227 -23.51 -19.64 -6.47
CA ASP A 227 -23.58 -20.74 -7.41
C ASP A 227 -24.92 -20.70 -8.18
N GLN A 228 -24.83 -20.70 -9.51
CA GLN A 228 -25.95 -20.59 -10.44
C GLN A 228 -26.19 -21.89 -11.23
N ALA A 229 -25.52 -22.99 -10.88
CA ALA A 229 -25.78 -24.32 -11.43
C ALA A 229 -26.03 -25.33 -10.32
N ARG A 230 -26.41 -26.54 -10.73
CA ARG A 230 -26.73 -27.65 -9.83
C ARG A 230 -25.53 -28.58 -9.71
N TYR A 231 -25.50 -29.35 -8.62
CA TYR A 231 -24.66 -30.49 -8.29
C TYR A 231 -23.29 -30.19 -7.68
N ASP A 232 -22.93 -28.92 -7.54
CA ASP A 232 -21.66 -28.50 -6.99
C ASP A 232 -21.89 -27.67 -5.73
N THR A 233 -20.95 -27.75 -4.79
CA THR A 233 -20.97 -26.93 -3.57
C THR A 233 -19.56 -26.52 -3.22
N GLY A 234 -19.45 -25.53 -2.37
CA GLY A 234 -18.15 -25.12 -1.87
C GLY A 234 -18.27 -24.05 -0.80
N TYR A 235 -17.21 -23.27 -0.63
CA TYR A 235 -17.16 -22.19 0.34
C TYR A 235 -16.11 -21.17 -0.05
N ILE A 236 -16.34 -19.92 0.37
CA ILE A 236 -15.30 -18.90 0.39
C ILE A 236 -14.35 -19.27 1.51
N SER A 237 -13.09 -19.65 1.21
CA SER A 237 -12.08 -19.94 2.24
C SER A 237 -11.39 -18.67 2.73
N GLY A 238 -11.29 -17.67 1.87
CA GLY A 238 -10.82 -16.35 2.27
C GLY A 238 -10.82 -15.34 1.14
N TRP A 239 -10.68 -14.08 1.50
CA TRP A 239 -10.45 -13.00 0.54
C TRP A 239 -9.83 -11.79 1.21
N SER A 240 -9.23 -10.91 0.41
CA SER A 240 -8.63 -9.67 0.92
C SER A 240 -8.84 -8.48 -0.02
N LEU A 241 -8.87 -7.30 0.61
CA LEU A 241 -8.81 -6.00 -0.04
C LEU A 241 -7.46 -5.37 0.22
N THR A 242 -6.69 -5.19 -0.84
CA THR A 242 -5.38 -4.58 -0.78
C THR A 242 -5.46 -3.20 -1.44
N PHE A 243 -5.26 -2.16 -0.64
CA PHE A 243 -5.42 -0.76 -1.04
C PHE A 243 -4.06 -0.08 -1.31
N PRO A 244 -3.53 -0.09 -2.55
CA PRO A 244 -2.11 0.11 -2.89
C PRO A 244 -1.43 1.34 -2.32
#